data_AF-A0A350UJX4-F1
#
_entry.id   AF-A0A350UJX4-F1
#
_cell.length_a   1.000
_cell.length_b   1.000
_cell.length_c   1.000
_cell.angle_alpha   90.00
_cell.angle_beta   90.00
_cell.angle_gamma   90.00
#
_symmetry.space_group_name_H-M   'P 1'
#
loop_
_entity.id
_entity.type
_entity.pdbx_description
1 polymer ?
#
loop_
_entity_poly.entity_id
_entity_poly.type
_entity_poly.pdbx_seq_one_letter_code
_entity_poly.pdbx_strand_id
1 'polypeptide(L)'
;MVYLERDELVFRFPEVHEEAVLRVNFQRTLRIPDDNREYPLPAGLGRFPLKHVDDYAERAPGSWKGHGGVFLPMYQAEALWIAFESEEYRFAVKVAAGKVNAVTGEGWSQELKKGRQDYVVAPEQPWLDGFSVGKGVIRQFVAMPLGAGYTAEEQLTGAGEHGGLQICVYPMKAKVFERWRRPARVYSDVLACCSIPARAW
;
A
#
# COMPACT_ATOMS: atom_id res chain seq x y z
N MET A 1 3.03 6.95 14.70
CA MET A 1 3.01 5.67 15.45
C MET A 1 2.28 4.60 14.65
N VAL A 2 2.65 3.32 14.83
CA VAL A 2 2.02 2.17 14.14
C VAL A 2 1.44 1.23 15.18
N TYR A 3 0.21 0.80 14.98
CA TYR A 3 -0.51 -0.14 15.85
C TYR A 3 -1.01 -1.33 15.05
N LEU A 4 -1.25 -2.45 15.74
CA LEU A 4 -1.95 -3.59 15.19
C LEU A 4 -3.36 -3.65 15.78
N GLU A 5 -4.39 -3.47 14.96
CA GLU A 5 -5.80 -3.50 15.37
C GLU A 5 -6.59 -4.43 14.44
N ARG A 6 -7.17 -5.52 14.97
CA ARG A 6 -8.07 -6.43 14.23
C ARG A 6 -7.51 -6.87 12.85
N ASP A 7 -6.26 -7.34 12.85
CA ASP A 7 -5.54 -7.78 11.66
C ASP A 7 -5.22 -6.67 10.64
N GLU A 8 -5.12 -5.43 11.10
CA GLU A 8 -4.74 -4.26 10.29
C GLU A 8 -3.57 -3.50 10.93
N LEU A 9 -2.67 -2.99 10.09
CA LEU A 9 -1.67 -2.01 10.49
C LEU A 9 -2.30 -0.62 10.45
N VAL A 10 -2.34 0.05 11.60
CA VAL A 10 -2.92 1.38 11.75
C VAL A 10 -1.81 2.39 11.98
N PHE A 11 -1.56 3.22 10.97
CA PHE A 11 -0.60 4.31 11.02
C PHE A 11 -1.31 5.58 11.45
N ARG A 12 -0.87 6.18 12.57
CA ARG A 12 -1.39 7.47 13.07
C ARG A 12 -0.27 8.48 13.18
N PHE A 13 -0.52 9.70 12.70
CA PHE A 13 0.42 10.82 12.78
C PHE A 13 -0.24 12.03 13.47
N PRO A 14 -0.61 11.91 14.77
CA PRO A 14 -1.27 12.99 15.51
C PRO A 14 -0.41 14.26 15.58
N GLU A 15 0.92 14.13 15.48
CA GLU A 15 1.87 15.24 15.40
C GLU A 15 1.80 16.01 14.07
N VAL A 16 1.22 15.42 13.03
CA VAL A 16 0.99 16.06 11.72
C VAL A 16 -0.43 16.61 11.65
N HIS A 17 -1.44 15.76 11.86
CA HIS A 17 -2.85 16.13 11.81
C HIS A 17 -3.69 15.07 12.53
N GLU A 18 -4.79 15.47 13.18
CA GLU A 18 -5.66 14.52 13.90
C GLU A 18 -6.32 13.48 12.98
N GLU A 19 -6.69 13.88 11.76
CA GLU A 19 -7.23 13.01 10.72
C GLU A 19 -6.16 12.18 9.98
N ALA A 20 -4.87 12.33 10.30
CA ALA A 20 -3.80 11.56 9.65
C ALA A 20 -3.76 10.11 10.16
N VAL A 21 -4.78 9.34 9.81
CA VAL A 21 -4.93 7.91 10.09
C VAL A 21 -5.02 7.13 8.79
N LEU A 22 -4.12 6.18 8.60
CA LEU A 22 -4.16 5.20 7.50
C LEU A 22 -4.28 3.79 8.08
N ARG A 23 -5.24 3.02 7.57
CA ARG A 23 -5.37 1.58 7.82
C ARG A 23 -4.84 0.82 6.63
N VAL A 24 -4.01 -0.18 6.90
CA VAL A 24 -3.44 -1.08 5.88
C VAL A 24 -3.77 -2.50 6.27
N ASN A 25 -4.40 -3.23 5.37
CA ASN A 25 -4.71 -4.63 5.58
C ASN A 25 -4.31 -5.48 4.37
N PHE A 26 -4.08 -6.77 4.62
CA PHE A 26 -3.55 -7.71 3.64
C PHE A 26 -4.64 -8.69 3.26
N GLN A 27 -5.05 -8.66 2.00
CA GLN A 27 -6.17 -9.43 1.50
C GLN A 27 -5.67 -10.70 0.86
N ARG A 28 -6.23 -11.83 1.30
CA ARG A 28 -5.94 -13.16 0.78
C ARG A 28 -6.50 -13.29 -0.62
N THR A 29 -5.74 -13.93 -1.49
CA THR A 29 -6.22 -14.37 -2.79
C THR A 29 -5.52 -15.66 -3.21
N LEU A 30 -5.96 -16.25 -4.31
CA LEU A 30 -5.32 -17.44 -4.87
C LEU A 30 -4.08 -17.03 -5.67
N ARG A 31 -2.99 -17.79 -5.49
CA ARG A 31 -1.83 -17.67 -6.36
C ARG A 31 -2.22 -18.11 -7.77
N ILE A 32 -1.96 -17.24 -8.74
CA ILE A 32 -2.10 -17.59 -10.16
C ILE A 32 -0.95 -18.51 -10.58
N PRO A 33 -1.19 -19.46 -11.50
CA PRO A 33 -0.12 -20.24 -12.12
C PRO A 33 0.94 -19.33 -12.77
N ASP A 34 2.21 -19.71 -12.65
CA ASP A 34 3.33 -19.05 -13.33
C ASP A 34 3.42 -19.47 -14.81
N ASP A 35 2.32 -19.34 -15.56
CA ASP A 35 2.19 -19.79 -16.96
C ASP A 35 2.19 -18.64 -17.98
N ASN A 36 2.49 -17.41 -17.51
CA ASN A 36 2.50 -16.17 -18.29
C ASN A 36 1.17 -15.86 -19.02
N ARG A 37 0.03 -16.38 -18.53
CA ARG A 37 -1.28 -15.99 -19.04
C ARG A 37 -1.84 -14.79 -18.29
N GLU A 38 -2.83 -14.15 -18.92
CA GLU A 38 -3.62 -13.10 -18.28
C GLU A 38 -4.70 -13.71 -17.40
N TYR A 39 -4.85 -13.16 -16.21
CA TYR A 39 -5.87 -13.52 -15.24
C TYR A 39 -6.63 -12.28 -14.79
N PRO A 40 -7.92 -12.41 -14.40
CA PRO A 40 -8.65 -11.32 -13.78
C PRO A 40 -7.96 -10.79 -12.51
N LEU A 41 -8.33 -9.58 -12.10
CA LEU A 41 -7.86 -9.03 -10.83
C LEU A 41 -8.16 -9.98 -9.67
N PRO A 42 -7.24 -10.12 -8.70
CA PRO A 42 -7.39 -11.05 -7.61
C PRO A 42 -8.61 -10.71 -6.74
N ALA A 43 -9.53 -11.65 -6.59
CA ALA A 43 -10.62 -11.52 -5.63
C ALA A 43 -10.06 -11.60 -4.20
N GLY A 44 -10.60 -10.78 -3.29
CA GLY A 44 -10.33 -10.88 -1.85
C GLY A 44 -11.09 -12.05 -1.23
N LEU A 45 -10.37 -12.96 -0.56
CA LEU A 45 -10.90 -14.12 0.17
C LEU A 45 -10.87 -13.91 1.70
N GLY A 46 -10.81 -12.64 2.13
CA GLY A 46 -10.70 -12.24 3.53
C GLY A 46 -9.29 -11.77 3.91
N ARG A 47 -9.18 -11.17 5.08
CA ARG A 47 -7.91 -10.63 5.59
C ARG A 47 -7.01 -11.74 6.11
N PHE A 48 -5.72 -11.61 5.87
CA PHE A 48 -4.73 -12.41 6.60
C PHE A 48 -4.70 -12.01 8.07
N PRO A 49 -4.60 -12.98 9.00
CA PRO A 49 -4.35 -12.64 10.39
C PRO A 49 -2.96 -12.04 10.53
N LEU A 50 -2.84 -11.00 11.35
CA LEU A 50 -1.56 -10.38 11.68
C LEU A 50 -1.21 -10.67 13.13
N LYS A 51 0.07 -10.93 13.38
CA LYS A 51 0.60 -11.22 14.72
C LYS A 51 1.89 -10.44 14.95
N HIS A 52 2.06 -9.93 16.16
CA HIS A 52 3.36 -9.37 16.56
C HIS A 52 4.40 -10.46 16.61
N VAL A 53 5.60 -10.19 16.11
CA VAL A 53 6.74 -11.12 16.22
C VAL A 53 7.08 -11.36 17.70
N ASP A 54 6.98 -10.32 18.53
CA ASP A 54 7.34 -10.37 19.95
C ASP A 54 6.49 -11.38 20.75
N ASP A 55 5.21 -11.51 20.42
CA ASP A 55 4.29 -12.50 21.04
C ASP A 55 4.74 -13.95 20.77
N TYR A 56 5.59 -14.16 19.77
CA TYR A 56 6.09 -15.46 19.34
C TYR A 56 7.61 -15.55 19.40
N ALA A 57 8.29 -14.64 20.09
CA ALA A 57 9.75 -14.54 20.09
C ALA A 57 10.42 -15.89 20.38
N GLU A 58 9.95 -16.69 21.33
CA GLU A 58 10.57 -17.99 21.65
C GLU A 58 10.57 -19.01 20.50
N ARG A 59 9.62 -18.90 19.56
CA ARG A 59 9.43 -19.84 18.44
C ARG A 59 9.76 -19.26 17.07
N ALA A 60 9.78 -17.93 16.95
CA ALA A 60 10.11 -17.25 15.71
C ALA A 60 11.60 -17.42 15.35
N PRO A 61 11.96 -17.41 14.05
CA PRO A 61 13.36 -17.40 13.63
C PRO A 61 14.14 -16.28 14.32
N GLY A 62 15.38 -16.56 14.73
CA GLY A 62 16.20 -15.60 15.46
C GLY A 62 16.39 -14.26 14.72
N SER A 63 16.44 -14.30 13.39
CA SER A 63 16.52 -13.11 12.53
C SER A 63 15.31 -12.19 12.66
N TRP A 64 14.12 -12.70 12.97
CA TRP A 64 12.91 -11.89 13.13
C TRP A 64 12.95 -11.05 14.42
N LYS A 65 13.56 -11.58 15.48
CA LYS A 65 13.71 -10.87 16.76
C LYS A 65 14.47 -9.56 16.63
N GLY A 66 15.52 -9.56 15.79
CA GLY A 66 16.37 -8.38 15.63
C GLY A 66 15.67 -7.23 14.92
N HIS A 67 14.72 -7.53 14.04
CA HIS A 67 14.07 -6.54 13.18
C HIS A 67 12.69 -6.13 13.71
N GLY A 68 12.03 -7.02 14.47
CA GLY A 68 10.70 -6.81 15.02
C GLY A 68 9.59 -6.83 13.97
N GLY A 69 8.46 -6.19 14.30
CA GLY A 69 7.34 -6.00 13.39
C GLY A 69 6.23 -7.03 13.57
N VAL A 70 5.53 -7.32 12.47
CA VAL A 70 4.43 -8.28 12.42
C VAL A 70 4.68 -9.34 11.37
N PHE A 71 4.05 -10.49 11.53
CA PHE A 71 4.01 -11.53 10.51
C PHE A 71 2.58 -11.96 10.22
N LEU A 72 2.41 -12.54 9.04
CA LEU A 72 1.16 -13.15 8.60
C LEU A 72 1.44 -14.57 8.07
N PRO A 73 0.64 -15.58 8.44
CA PRO A 73 0.79 -16.92 7.91
C PRO A 73 0.17 -17.01 6.51
N MET A 74 0.95 -17.48 5.54
CA MET A 74 0.54 -17.64 4.14
C MET A 74 1.02 -18.99 3.59
N TYR A 75 0.13 -19.75 2.96
CA TYR A 75 0.49 -20.95 2.21
C TYR A 75 1.10 -20.61 0.85
N GLN A 76 1.93 -21.48 0.28
CA GLN A 76 2.56 -21.26 -1.04
C GLN A 76 1.57 -21.19 -2.22
N ALA A 77 0.35 -21.70 -2.02
CA ALA A 77 -0.76 -21.63 -2.96
C ALA A 77 -1.59 -20.33 -2.82
N GLU A 78 -1.29 -19.51 -1.82
CA GLU A 78 -1.93 -18.22 -1.58
C GLU A 78 -1.05 -17.10 -2.11
N ALA A 79 -1.71 -15.99 -2.42
CA ALA A 79 -1.11 -14.70 -2.70
C ALA A 79 -1.79 -13.63 -1.84
N LEU A 80 -1.25 -12.42 -1.84
CA LEU A 80 -1.90 -11.25 -1.26
C LEU A 80 -1.94 -10.07 -2.21
N TRP A 81 -2.90 -9.20 -1.98
CA TRP A 81 -2.87 -7.79 -2.35
C TRP A 81 -3.04 -6.93 -1.09
N ILE A 82 -2.62 -5.68 -1.15
CA ILE A 82 -2.61 -4.77 0.00
C ILE A 82 -3.72 -3.74 -0.19
N ALA A 83 -4.58 -3.57 0.81
CA ALA A 83 -5.61 -2.53 0.84
C ALA A 83 -5.15 -1.33 1.66
N PHE A 84 -5.49 -0.14 1.21
CA PHE A 84 -5.21 1.13 1.86
C PHE A 84 -6.52 1.88 2.11
N GLU A 85 -6.80 2.15 3.38
CA GLU A 85 -8.05 2.78 3.81
C GLU A 85 -7.74 4.02 4.66
N SER A 86 -8.27 5.15 4.22
CA SER A 86 -8.25 6.44 4.92
C SER A 86 -9.58 7.13 4.59
N GLU A 87 -10.03 8.02 5.47
CA GLU A 87 -11.19 8.87 5.20
C GLU A 87 -10.84 9.91 4.11
N GLU A 88 -10.53 11.14 4.49
CA GLU A 88 -10.14 12.19 3.52
C GLU A 88 -8.62 12.41 3.45
N TYR A 89 -7.90 12.02 4.50
CA TYR A 89 -6.48 12.34 4.62
C TYR A 89 -5.63 11.52 3.65
N ARG A 90 -4.64 12.18 3.04
CA ARG A 90 -3.81 11.59 1.98
C ARG A 90 -2.45 11.14 2.45
N PHE A 91 -1.99 10.05 1.87
CA PHE A 91 -0.71 9.43 2.20
C PHE A 91 0.05 9.04 0.94
N ALA A 92 1.37 9.21 0.99
CA ALA A 92 2.27 8.45 0.12
C ALA A 92 2.69 7.18 0.87
N VAL A 93 2.47 6.02 0.28
CA VAL A 93 2.77 4.71 0.88
C VAL A 93 3.80 4.00 0.01
N LYS A 94 4.99 3.80 0.57
CA LYS A 94 6.05 3.02 -0.06
C LYS A 94 5.93 1.57 0.38
N VAL A 95 5.95 0.66 -0.59
CA VAL A 95 5.92 -0.79 -0.36
C VAL A 95 7.15 -1.41 -1.02
N ALA A 96 7.83 -2.29 -0.29
CA ALA A 96 8.88 -3.13 -0.82
C ALA A 96 8.72 -4.58 -0.35
N ALA A 97 9.34 -5.50 -1.07
CA ALA A 97 9.53 -6.86 -0.62
C ALA A 97 11.01 -7.23 -0.72
N GLY A 98 11.59 -7.76 0.36
CA GLY A 98 13.04 -8.02 0.42
C GLY A 98 13.88 -6.80 0.07
N LYS A 99 13.46 -5.61 0.52
CA LYS A 99 14.07 -4.31 0.19
C LYS A 99 14.14 -3.98 -1.31
N VAL A 100 13.28 -4.57 -2.14
CA VAL A 100 13.02 -4.13 -3.51
C VAL A 100 11.69 -3.39 -3.54
N ASN A 101 11.69 -2.14 -4.00
CA ASN A 101 10.48 -1.32 -4.12
C ASN A 101 9.49 -1.96 -5.11
N ALA A 102 8.25 -2.19 -4.67
CA ALA A 102 7.24 -2.89 -5.46
C ALA A 102 6.70 -2.07 -6.65
N VAL A 103 6.87 -0.75 -6.64
CA VAL A 103 6.41 0.17 -7.69
C VAL A 103 7.48 0.36 -8.76
N THR A 104 8.77 0.44 -8.37
CA THR A 104 9.85 0.77 -9.31
C THR A 104 10.81 -0.36 -9.62
N GLY A 105 10.90 -1.39 -8.78
CA GLY A 105 11.93 -2.43 -8.82
C GLY A 105 13.30 -1.97 -8.31
N GLU A 106 13.42 -0.72 -7.83
CA GLU A 106 14.69 -0.18 -7.30
C GLU A 106 14.94 -0.61 -5.86
N GLY A 107 16.19 -0.52 -5.41
CA GLY A 107 16.55 -0.77 -4.01
C GLY A 107 15.81 0.14 -3.03
N TRP A 108 15.52 -0.40 -1.85
CA TRP A 108 14.75 0.27 -0.80
C TRP A 108 15.42 1.55 -0.31
N SER A 109 14.61 2.60 -0.20
CA SER A 109 14.95 3.84 0.48
C SER A 109 13.72 4.35 1.22
N GLN A 110 13.91 4.92 2.40
CA GLN A 110 12.85 5.57 3.16
C GLN A 110 12.67 7.05 2.77
N GLU A 111 13.32 7.51 1.71
CA GLU A 111 13.16 8.90 1.26
C GLU A 111 12.08 8.99 0.18
N LEU A 112 11.26 10.04 0.24
CA LEU A 112 10.40 10.41 -0.88
C LEU A 112 11.24 11.11 -1.95
N LYS A 113 11.27 10.53 -3.15
CA LYS A 113 11.97 11.11 -4.30
C LYS A 113 11.02 12.02 -5.09
N LYS A 114 11.51 13.18 -5.53
CA LYS A 114 10.76 14.10 -6.42
C LYS A 114 10.73 13.66 -7.89
N GLY A 115 11.61 12.73 -8.27
CA GLY A 115 11.75 12.24 -9.63
C GLY A 115 10.71 11.17 -9.96
N ARG A 116 11.19 9.96 -10.30
CA ARG A 116 10.31 8.82 -10.53
C ARG A 116 9.54 8.48 -9.25
N GLN A 117 8.21 8.48 -9.33
CA GLN A 117 7.33 8.08 -8.24
C GLN A 117 7.58 6.62 -7.86
N ASP A 118 7.77 6.37 -6.57
CA ASP A 118 8.09 5.06 -6.00
C ASP A 118 7.21 4.71 -4.79
N TYR A 119 5.98 5.24 -4.81
CA TYR A 119 4.96 5.10 -3.78
C TYR A 119 3.56 5.03 -4.40
N VAL A 120 2.63 4.47 -3.63
CA VAL A 120 1.19 4.48 -3.85
C VAL A 120 0.58 5.72 -3.19
N VAL A 121 -0.45 6.32 -3.78
CA VAL A 121 -1.18 7.46 -3.18
C VAL A 121 -2.51 6.97 -2.62
N ALA A 122 -2.66 6.95 -1.30
CA ALA A 122 -3.92 6.59 -0.64
C ALA A 122 -4.68 7.86 -0.18
N PRO A 123 -6.02 7.92 -0.25
CA PRO A 123 -6.93 6.82 -0.62
C PRO A 123 -7.24 6.70 -2.13
N GLU A 124 -6.73 7.58 -3.01
CA GLU A 124 -7.05 7.55 -4.45
C GLU A 124 -6.66 6.27 -5.17
N GLN A 125 -5.57 5.64 -4.73
CA GLN A 125 -5.18 4.30 -5.11
C GLN A 125 -5.36 3.39 -3.88
N PRO A 126 -6.55 2.79 -3.71
CA PRO A 126 -6.93 2.09 -2.48
C PRO A 126 -6.34 0.68 -2.38
N TRP A 127 -5.60 0.20 -3.38
CA TRP A 127 -4.93 -1.10 -3.32
C TRP A 127 -3.61 -1.17 -4.11
N LEU A 128 -2.83 -2.21 -3.80
CA LEU A 128 -1.66 -2.65 -4.56
C LEU A 128 -1.72 -4.17 -4.77
N ASP A 129 -1.92 -4.59 -6.02
CA ASP A 129 -2.14 -6.01 -6.39
C ASP A 129 -0.85 -6.85 -6.42
N GLY A 130 0.32 -6.20 -6.49
CA GLY A 130 1.59 -6.88 -6.69
C GLY A 130 2.72 -5.94 -7.09
N PHE A 131 3.84 -6.53 -7.53
CA PHE A 131 4.96 -5.81 -8.13
C PHE A 131 4.58 -5.28 -9.51
N SER A 132 4.90 -4.01 -9.80
CA SER A 132 4.84 -3.51 -11.17
C SER A 132 6.05 -4.01 -11.95
N VAL A 133 5.82 -4.83 -12.98
CA VAL A 133 6.88 -5.38 -13.86
C VAL A 133 6.78 -4.84 -15.29
N GLY A 134 5.78 -4.01 -15.56
CA GLY A 134 5.54 -3.38 -16.85
C GLY A 134 4.25 -2.56 -16.81
N LYS A 135 3.98 -1.79 -17.87
CA LYS A 135 2.74 -1.03 -17.97
C LYS A 135 1.55 -1.99 -18.03
N GLY A 136 0.71 -1.97 -17.00
CA GLY A 136 -0.46 -2.85 -16.89
C GLY A 136 -0.12 -4.30 -16.56
N VAL A 137 1.15 -4.62 -16.25
CA VAL A 137 1.58 -5.97 -15.92
C VAL A 137 2.08 -5.99 -14.47
N ILE A 138 1.47 -6.85 -13.67
CA ILE A 138 1.83 -7.05 -12.27
C ILE A 138 2.21 -8.49 -11.99
N ARG A 139 2.99 -8.71 -10.93
CA ARG A 139 3.23 -10.04 -10.35
C ARG A 139 2.76 -10.07 -8.91
N GLN A 140 1.98 -11.07 -8.54
CA GLN A 140 1.38 -11.17 -7.20
C GLN A 140 2.44 -11.24 -6.09
N PHE A 141 2.11 -10.71 -4.92
CA PHE A 141 2.87 -10.98 -3.71
C PHE A 141 2.58 -12.42 -3.24
N VAL A 142 3.60 -13.26 -3.25
CA VAL A 142 3.54 -14.66 -2.80
C VAL A 142 4.61 -14.92 -1.75
N ALA A 143 4.34 -15.86 -0.84
CA ALA A 143 5.33 -16.32 0.12
C ALA A 143 6.14 -17.48 -0.48
N MET A 144 7.44 -17.23 -0.70
CA MET A 144 8.40 -18.23 -1.17
C MET A 144 9.56 -18.37 -0.17
N PRO A 145 10.11 -19.59 0.01
CA PRO A 145 11.29 -19.79 0.85
C PRO A 145 12.48 -18.96 0.34
N LEU A 146 13.17 -18.27 1.25
CA LEU A 146 14.45 -17.62 0.94
C LEU A 146 15.50 -18.67 0.60
N GLY A 147 16.40 -18.36 -0.33
CA GLY A 147 17.44 -19.25 -0.84
C GLY A 147 16.99 -20.11 -2.01
N ALA A 148 15.73 -20.03 -2.44
CA ALA A 148 15.19 -20.80 -3.57
C ALA A 148 15.29 -20.04 -4.91
N GLY A 149 15.77 -18.79 -4.92
CA GLY A 149 15.91 -17.97 -6.13
C GLY A 149 14.59 -17.41 -6.68
N TYR A 150 13.50 -17.54 -5.92
CA TYR A 150 12.16 -17.14 -6.36
C TYR A 150 11.82 -15.70 -6.00
N THR A 151 12.40 -15.14 -4.94
CA THR A 151 11.99 -13.83 -4.45
C THR A 151 12.46 -12.70 -5.37
N ALA A 152 11.75 -11.56 -5.35
CA ALA A 152 12.16 -10.37 -6.10
C ALA A 152 13.56 -9.90 -5.69
N GLU A 153 13.88 -10.02 -4.40
CA GLU A 153 15.21 -9.74 -3.87
C GLU A 153 16.28 -10.60 -4.55
N GLU A 154 16.11 -11.92 -4.58
CA GLU A 154 17.08 -12.84 -5.20
C GLU A 154 17.21 -12.63 -6.71
N GLN A 155 16.09 -12.44 -7.41
CA GLN A 155 16.09 -12.25 -8.86
C GLN A 155 16.77 -10.94 -9.29
N LEU A 156 16.70 -9.89 -8.47
CA LEU A 156 17.22 -8.56 -8.83
C LEU A 156 18.58 -8.26 -8.20
N THR A 157 18.88 -8.82 -7.04
CA THR A 157 20.11 -8.52 -6.28
C THR A 157 21.09 -9.70 -6.23
N GLY A 158 20.61 -10.92 -6.50
CA GLY A 158 21.39 -12.14 -6.35
C GLY A 158 21.50 -12.68 -4.93
N ALA A 159 20.88 -12.02 -3.94
CA ALA A 159 20.89 -12.42 -2.53
C ALA A 159 19.45 -12.50 -1.98
N GLY A 160 19.24 -13.32 -0.93
CA GLY A 160 17.95 -13.48 -0.25
C GLY A 160 18.10 -13.25 1.25
N GLU A 161 18.50 -12.04 1.63
CA GLU A 161 18.93 -11.70 2.99
C GLU A 161 17.78 -11.16 3.85
N HIS A 162 16.87 -10.42 3.24
CA HIS A 162 15.89 -9.62 3.96
C HIS A 162 14.51 -10.28 3.97
N GLY A 163 14.01 -10.69 2.81
CA GLY A 163 12.64 -11.17 2.64
C GLY A 163 11.59 -10.20 3.18
N GLY A 164 10.37 -10.72 3.36
CA GLY A 164 9.25 -9.99 3.97
C GLY A 164 8.80 -8.74 3.19
N LEU A 165 7.79 -8.06 3.72
CA LEU A 165 7.32 -6.76 3.22
C LEU A 165 7.87 -5.62 4.08
N GLN A 166 8.22 -4.51 3.44
CA GLN A 166 8.56 -3.25 4.11
C GLN A 166 7.56 -2.18 3.68
N ILE A 167 7.01 -1.47 4.66
CA ILE A 167 6.01 -0.42 4.44
C ILE A 167 6.46 0.86 5.15
N CYS A 168 6.51 1.96 4.41
CA CYS A 168 6.68 3.30 4.96
C CYS A 168 5.52 4.19 4.53
N VAL A 169 4.99 4.97 5.46
CA VAL A 169 3.81 5.83 5.24
C VAL A 169 4.20 7.28 5.54
N TYR A 170 3.88 8.16 4.60
CA TYR A 170 4.12 9.59 4.72
C TYR A 170 2.79 10.33 4.63
N PRO A 171 2.30 10.92 5.73
CA PRO A 171 1.11 11.76 5.68
C PRO A 171 1.38 13.01 4.86
N MET A 172 0.38 13.47 4.11
CA MET A 172 0.39 14.81 3.54
C MET A 172 0.65 15.85 4.65
N LYS A 173 1.31 16.97 4.32
CA LYS A 173 1.47 18.06 5.28
C LYS A 173 0.10 18.66 5.61
N ALA A 174 -0.22 18.87 6.88
CA ALA A 174 -1.51 19.40 7.34
C ALA A 174 -1.95 20.68 6.61
N LYS A 175 -1.06 21.67 6.46
CA LYS A 175 -1.38 22.92 5.73
C LYS A 175 -1.79 22.70 4.26
N VAL A 176 -1.24 21.66 3.62
CA VAL A 176 -1.60 21.29 2.25
C VAL A 176 -2.93 20.55 2.22
N PHE A 177 -3.14 19.62 3.16
CA PHE A 177 -4.40 18.92 3.33
C PHE A 177 -5.57 19.89 3.56
N GLU A 178 -5.43 20.83 4.49
CA GLU A 178 -6.47 21.84 4.77
C GLU A 178 -6.76 22.77 3.59
N ARG A 179 -5.74 23.11 2.80
CA ARG A 179 -5.94 23.89 1.57
C ARG A 179 -6.68 23.07 0.52
N TRP A 180 -6.39 21.77 0.43
CA TRP A 180 -7.04 20.85 -0.50
C TRP A 180 -8.50 20.57 -0.09
N ARG A 181 -8.77 20.39 1.20
CA ARG A 181 -10.10 20.12 1.76
C ARG A 181 -11.06 21.29 1.63
N ARG A 182 -10.55 22.53 1.64
CA ARG A 182 -11.38 23.71 1.40
C ARG A 182 -12.08 23.55 0.05
N PRO A 183 -13.43 23.57 -0.01
CA PRO A 183 -14.12 23.54 -1.27
C PRO A 183 -13.60 24.69 -2.13
N ALA A 184 -13.27 24.40 -3.39
CA ALA A 184 -12.98 25.45 -4.36
C ALA A 184 -14.14 26.45 -4.26
N ARG A 185 -13.85 27.72 -3.94
CA ARG A 185 -14.87 28.77 -3.89
C ARG A 185 -15.67 28.66 -5.18
N VAL A 186 -16.91 28.18 -5.08
CA VAL A 186 -17.87 28.28 -6.16
C VAL A 186 -17.99 29.78 -6.41
N TYR A 187 -17.44 30.27 -7.52
CA TYR A 187 -17.72 31.60 -8.00
C TYR A 187 -19.20 31.58 -8.41
N SER A 188 -20.09 31.82 -7.44
CA SER A 188 -21.53 31.91 -7.64
C SER A 188 -21.92 33.29 -8.16
N ASP A 189 -21.28 33.76 -9.23
CA ASP A 189 -21.55 35.08 -9.84
C ASP A 189 -21.80 34.98 -11.35
N VAL A 190 -22.48 33.92 -11.81
CA VAL A 190 -23.09 33.90 -13.16
C VAL A 190 -24.48 33.26 -13.10
N LEU A 191 -25.35 33.81 -12.26
CA LEU A 191 -26.81 33.68 -12.39
C LEU A 191 -27.44 35.04 -12.10
N ALA A 192 -26.91 36.09 -12.75
CA ALA A 192 -27.74 37.24 -13.10
C ALA A 192 -28.73 36.75 -14.16
N CYS A 193 -29.86 36.23 -13.70
CA CYS A 193 -31.04 36.02 -14.53
C CYS A 193 -31.35 37.33 -15.25
N CYS A 194 -30.91 37.44 -16.49
CA CYS A 194 -31.58 38.28 -17.47
C CYS A 194 -33.02 37.74 -17.57
N SER A 195 -33.93 38.45 -16.94
CA SER A 195 -35.35 38.40 -17.20
C SER A 195 -35.58 38.68 -18.68
N ILE A 196 -35.69 37.63 -19.49
CA ILE A 196 -36.28 37.71 -20.83
C ILE A 196 -37.75 37.32 -20.66
N PRO A 197 -38.70 38.25 -20.86
CA PRO A 197 -40.11 37.91 -20.77
C PRO A 197 -40.50 36.99 -21.93
N ALA A 198 -41.26 35.95 -21.58
CA ALA A 198 -41.90 35.05 -22.53
C ALA A 198 -42.75 35.84 -23.54
N ARG A 199 -42.58 35.57 -24.83
CA ARG A 199 -43.64 35.64 -25.84
C ARG A 199 -43.23 34.96 -27.15
N ALA A 200 -44.13 34.06 -27.57
CA ALA A 200 -44.49 33.70 -28.94
C ALA A 200 -44.03 32.31 -29.43
N TRP A 201 -44.99 31.37 -29.27
CA TRP A 201 -45.20 30.07 -29.93
C TRP A 201 -44.38 28.89 -29.44
#